data_AF-A0A3D3UC87-F1
#
_entry.id   AF-A0A3D3UC87-F1
#
_cell.length_a   1.000
_cell.length_b   1.000
_cell.length_c   1.000
_cell.angle_alpha   90.00
_cell.angle_beta   90.00
_cell.angle_gamma   90.00
#
_symmetry.space_group_name_H-M   'P 1'
#
loop_
_entity.id
_entity.type
_entity.pdbx_description
1 polymer ?
#
loop_
_entity_poly.entity_id
_entity_poly.type
_entity_poly.pdbx_seq_one_letter_code
_entity_poly.pdbx_strand_id
1 'polypeptide(L)'
;MERILGAAGFDNIALEPVDAKITVGAGLGLSDAVTFLLGIGPLRLILAEQDEATQNRVRDAVTEAVKSDFDTDGLQMDAAIWIVTAQSK
;
A
#
# COMPACT_ATOMS: atom_id res chain seq x y z
N MET A 1 -12.93 -1.30 -14.31
CA MET A 1 -11.94 -0.48 -15.04
C MET A 1 -12.30 -0.33 -16.52
N GLU A 2 -12.53 -1.43 -17.25
CA GLU A 2 -12.90 -1.43 -18.68
C GLU A 2 -14.00 -0.42 -19.06
N ARG A 3 -15.11 -0.40 -18.32
CA ARG A 3 -16.21 0.55 -18.58
C ARG A 3 -15.76 2.03 -18.52
N ILE A 4 -14.89 2.37 -17.58
CA ILE A 4 -14.41 3.75 -17.39
C ILE A 4 -13.50 4.13 -18.57
N LEU A 5 -12.56 3.25 -18.91
CA LEU A 5 -11.61 3.49 -20.01
C LEU A 5 -12.30 3.49 -21.38
N GLY A 6 -13.23 2.57 -21.62
CA GLY A 6 -14.03 2.54 -22.84
C GLY A 6 -14.87 3.81 -23.03
N ALA A 7 -15.50 4.30 -21.94
CA ALA A 7 -16.21 5.58 -21.95
C ALA A 7 -15.27 6.78 -22.20
N ALA A 8 -14.02 6.69 -21.77
CA ALA A 8 -12.98 7.69 -22.04
C ALA A 8 -12.38 7.59 -23.46
N GLY A 9 -12.85 6.67 -24.31
CA GLY A 9 -12.45 6.56 -25.71
C GLY A 9 -11.31 5.58 -25.99
N PHE A 10 -10.81 4.87 -24.98
CA PHE A 10 -9.79 3.84 -25.17
C PHE A 10 -10.40 2.53 -25.69
N ASP A 11 -9.62 1.76 -26.43
CA ASP A 11 -9.93 0.41 -26.87
C ASP A 11 -8.78 -0.57 -26.55
N ASN A 12 -8.94 -1.83 -26.96
CA ASN A 12 -8.01 -2.93 -26.67
C ASN A 12 -7.53 -2.95 -25.20
N ILE A 13 -8.48 -2.84 -24.27
CA ILE A 13 -8.18 -2.75 -22.84
C ILE A 13 -7.88 -4.14 -22.30
N ALA A 14 -6.71 -4.30 -21.67
CA ALA A 14 -6.34 -5.50 -20.94
C ALA A 14 -6.05 -5.17 -19.46
N LEU A 15 -6.50 -6.05 -18.58
CA LEU A 15 -6.30 -5.98 -17.13
C LEU A 15 -5.55 -7.24 -16.70
N GLU A 16 -4.28 -7.09 -16.34
CA GLU A 16 -3.45 -8.19 -15.87
C GLU A 16 -3.25 -8.07 -14.36
N PRO A 17 -3.72 -9.06 -13.56
CA PRO A 17 -3.41 -9.12 -12.15
C PRO A 17 -1.97 -9.58 -11.95
N VAL A 18 -1.26 -8.90 -11.06
CA VAL A 18 0.11 -9.25 -10.65
C VAL A 18 0.13 -9.31 -9.13
N ASP A 19 0.31 -10.53 -8.62
CA ASP A 19 0.64 -10.75 -7.23
C ASP A 19 2.16 -10.62 -7.07
N ALA A 20 2.59 -9.74 -6.16
CA ALA A 20 4.00 -9.49 -5.92
C ALA A 20 4.30 -9.45 -4.42
N LYS A 21 5.53 -9.79 -4.06
CA LYS A 21 6.08 -9.47 -2.74
C LYS A 21 6.78 -8.11 -2.82
N ILE A 22 6.48 -7.23 -1.88
CA ILE A 22 7.15 -5.94 -1.74
C ILE A 22 7.80 -5.83 -0.37
N THR A 23 8.93 -5.13 -0.34
CA THR A 23 9.61 -4.78 0.91
C THR A 23 9.32 -3.33 1.25
N VAL A 24 8.78 -3.10 2.44
CA VAL A 24 8.40 -1.79 2.96
C VAL A 24 9.44 -1.35 4.00
N GLY A 25 9.92 -0.12 3.88
CA GLY A 25 10.91 0.45 4.80
C GLY A 25 12.27 -0.26 4.72
N ALA A 26 12.73 -0.60 3.52
CA ALA A 26 14.00 -1.29 3.34
C ALA A 26 15.16 -0.55 4.00
N GLY A 27 15.94 -1.26 4.82
CA GLY A 27 17.06 -0.70 5.59
C GLY A 27 16.65 0.16 6.80
N LEU A 28 15.36 0.27 7.12
CA LEU A 28 14.87 0.94 8.32
C LEU A 28 14.67 -0.07 9.47
N GLY A 29 14.66 0.42 10.71
CA GLY A 29 14.18 -0.37 11.85
C GLY A 29 12.66 -0.52 11.82
N LEU A 30 12.12 -1.53 12.52
CA LEU A 30 10.68 -1.85 12.54
C LEU A 30 9.78 -0.63 12.83
N SER A 31 10.12 0.18 13.85
CA SER A 31 9.35 1.38 14.21
C SER A 31 9.29 2.41 13.08
N ASP A 32 10.40 2.59 12.37
CA ASP A 32 10.50 3.54 11.26
C ASP A 32 9.80 2.99 10.01
N ALA A 33 9.88 1.69 9.76
CA ALA A 33 9.12 1.01 8.71
C ALA A 33 7.60 1.10 8.93
N VAL A 34 7.14 0.92 10.16
CA VAL A 34 5.72 1.12 10.54
C VAL A 34 5.32 2.58 10.36
N THR A 35 6.16 3.53 10.77
CA THR A 35 5.89 4.96 10.57
C THR A 35 5.77 5.30 9.08
N PHE A 36 6.63 4.72 8.24
CA PHE A 36 6.51 4.84 6.78
C PHE A 36 5.19 4.23 6.26
N LEU A 37 4.83 3.02 6.70
CA LEU A 37 3.59 2.34 6.32
C LEU A 37 2.33 3.15 6.67
N LEU A 38 2.30 3.78 7.84
CA LEU A 38 1.20 4.66 8.26
C LEU A 38 1.16 5.99 7.50
N GLY A 39 2.28 6.37 6.88
CA GLY A 39 2.43 7.60 6.10
C GLY A 39 1.97 7.48 4.63
N ILE A 40 1.56 6.30 4.17
CA ILE A 40 1.18 6.07 2.77
C ILE A 40 -0.31 5.73 2.62
N GLY A 41 -0.83 5.95 1.40
CA GLY A 41 -2.19 5.60 1.04
C GLY A 41 -3.28 6.39 1.79
N PRO A 42 -4.53 5.89 1.79
CA PRO A 42 -5.67 6.60 2.38
C PRO A 42 -5.61 6.64 3.91
N LEU A 43 -4.92 5.70 4.56
CA LEU A 43 -4.82 5.62 6.02
C LEU A 43 -4.17 6.89 6.62
N ARG A 44 -3.16 7.46 5.96
CA ARG A 44 -2.51 8.71 6.41
C ARG A 44 -3.53 9.83 6.63
N LEU A 45 -4.48 10.00 5.72
CA LEU A 45 -5.47 11.08 5.80
C LEU A 45 -6.41 10.87 6.99
N ILE A 46 -6.88 9.63 7.17
CA ILE A 46 -7.75 9.26 8.29
C ILE A 46 -7.04 9.45 9.62
N LEU A 47 -5.77 9.02 9.69
CA LEU A 47 -4.96 9.08 10.91
C LEU A 47 -4.62 10.53 11.31
N ALA A 48 -4.42 11.41 10.33
CA ALA A 48 -4.15 12.84 10.56
C ALA A 48 -5.33 13.58 11.23
N GLU A 49 -6.56 13.06 11.11
CA GLU A 49 -7.75 13.62 11.75
C GLU A 49 -7.93 13.16 13.20
N GLN A 50 -7.11 12.21 13.67
CA GLN A 50 -7.23 11.65 15.02
C GLN A 50 -6.34 12.37 16.02
N ASP A 51 -6.71 12.29 17.30
CA ASP A 51 -5.86 12.75 18.39
C ASP A 51 -4.58 11.92 18.54
N GLU A 52 -3.56 12.50 19.18
CA GLU A 52 -2.26 11.86 19.37
C GLU A 52 -2.36 10.52 20.09
N ALA A 53 -3.27 10.40 21.06
CA ALA A 53 -3.49 9.15 21.80
C ALA A 53 -3.97 8.02 20.86
N THR A 54 -4.86 8.31 19.93
CA THR A 54 -5.35 7.36 18.93
C THR A 54 -4.28 7.06 17.89
N GLN A 55 -3.53 8.06 17.45
CA GLN A 55 -2.41 7.84 16.53
C GLN A 55 -1.36 6.89 17.12
N ASN A 56 -1.04 7.05 18.41
CA ASN A 56 -0.10 6.16 19.11
C ASN A 56 -0.65 4.75 19.27
N ARG A 57 -1.92 4.60 19.66
CA ARG A 57 -2.57 3.27 19.72
C ARG A 57 -2.56 2.55 18.37
N VAL A 58 -2.78 3.27 17.27
CA VAL A 58 -2.70 2.70 15.92
C VAL A 58 -1.28 2.26 15.60
N ARG A 59 -0.27 3.08 15.93
CA ARG A 59 1.14 2.72 15.71
C ARG A 59 1.53 1.46 16.48
N ASP A 60 1.14 1.35 17.75
CA ASP A 60 1.44 0.17 18.57
C ASP A 60 0.73 -1.08 18.02
N ALA A 61 -0.56 -0.96 17.69
CA ALA A 61 -1.35 -2.06 17.14
C ALA A 61 -0.80 -2.56 15.80
N VAL A 62 -0.42 -1.64 14.90
CA VAL A 62 0.17 -2.01 13.60
C VAL A 62 1.55 -2.62 13.80
N THR A 63 2.38 -2.07 14.70
CA THR A 63 3.71 -2.63 15.00
C THR A 63 3.62 -4.08 15.44
N GLU A 64 2.73 -4.41 16.37
CA GLU A 64 2.54 -5.78 16.83
C GLU A 64 1.98 -6.68 15.72
N ALA A 65 1.07 -6.19 14.89
CA ALA A 65 0.47 -6.96 13.80
C ALA A 65 1.48 -7.35 12.71
N VAL A 66 2.46 -6.49 12.41
CA VAL A 66 3.41 -6.70 11.30
C VAL A 66 4.76 -7.27 11.75
N LYS A 67 4.95 -7.46 13.06
CA LYS A 67 6.25 -7.86 13.64
C LYS A 67 6.78 -9.19 13.11
N SER A 68 5.89 -10.15 12.82
CA SER A 68 6.28 -11.46 12.26
C SER A 68 6.75 -11.39 10.82
N ASP A 69 6.36 -10.34 10.09
CA ASP A 69 6.64 -10.16 8.67
C ASP A 69 7.85 -9.24 8.44
N PHE A 70 8.47 -8.75 9.52
CA PHE A 70 9.65 -7.90 9.48
C PHE A 70 10.94 -8.72 9.64
N ASP A 71 11.89 -8.52 8.73
CA ASP A 71 13.22 -9.15 8.75
C ASP A 71 14.35 -8.12 8.61
N THR A 72 15.57 -8.59 8.30
CA THR A 72 16.73 -7.71 8.12
C THR A 72 16.63 -6.77 6.93
N ASP A 73 15.79 -7.11 5.96
CA ASP A 73 15.64 -6.37 4.71
C ASP A 73 14.45 -5.42 4.76
N GLY A 74 13.49 -5.63 5.67
CA GLY A 74 12.39 -4.73 5.99
C GLY A 74 11.09 -5.47 6.27
N LEU A 75 9.95 -4.78 6.13
CA LEU A 75 8.64 -5.39 6.27
C LEU A 75 8.22 -6.04 4.94
N GLN A 76 8.05 -7.35 4.92
CA GLN A 76 7.66 -8.10 3.72
C GLN A 76 6.14 -8.18 3.60
N MET A 77 5.57 -7.69 2.49
CA MET A 77 4.13 -7.66 2.29
C MET A 77 3.73 -8.24 0.94
N ASP A 78 2.56 -8.87 0.90
CA ASP A 78 1.88 -9.19 -0.36
C ASP A 78 1.26 -7.91 -0.95
N ALA A 79 1.44 -7.73 -2.25
CA ALA A 79 0.85 -6.68 -3.04
C ALA A 79 0.02 -7.28 -4.17
N ALA A 80 -1.19 -6.76 -4.34
CA ALA A 80 -2.05 -7.05 -5.48
C ALA A 80 -2.06 -5.84 -6.41
N ILE A 81 -1.42 -5.99 -7.57
CA ILE A 81 -1.24 -4.92 -8.56
C ILE A 81 -2.06 -5.26 -9.80
N TRP A 82 -2.64 -4.25 -10.43
CA TRP A 82 -3.27 -4.40 -11.75
C TRP A 82 -2.47 -3.62 -12.78
N ILE A 83 -1.87 -4.33 -13.73
CA ILE A 83 -1.29 -3.70 -14.92
C ILE A 83 -2.42 -3.52 -15.92
N VAL A 84 -2.70 -2.26 -16.23
CA VAL A 84 -3.77 -1.89 -17.17
C VAL A 84 -3.13 -1.35 -18.43
N THR A 85 -3.37 -2.00 -19.56
CA THR A 85 -2.98 -1.49 -20.88
C THR A 85 -4.22 -1.21 -21.71
N ALA A 86 -4.14 -0.19 -22.56
CA ALA A 86 -5.20 0.20 -23.47
C ALA A 86 -4.59 1.02 -24.62
N GLN A 87 -5.28 1.06 -25.76
CA GLN A 87 -4.89 1.84 -26.92
C GLN A 87 -5.84 3.03 -27.08
N SER A 88 -5.28 4.16 -27.51
CA SER A 88 -6.10 5.29 -27.95
C SER A 88 -6.63 4.96 -29.34
N LYS A 89 -7.90 5.29 -29.58
CA LYS A 89 -8.46 5.32 -30.93
C LYS A 89 -7.79 6.38 -31.82
#